data_AF-A0A3A9ACQ1-F1
#
_entry.id   AF-A0A3A9ACQ1-F1
#
_cell.length_a   1.000
_cell.length_b   1.000
_cell.length_c   1.000
_cell.angle_alpha   90.00
_cell.angle_beta   90.00
_cell.angle_gamma   90.00
#
_symmetry.space_group_name_H-M   'P 1'
#
loop_
_entity.id
_entity.type
_entity.pdbx_description
1 polymer ?
#
loop_
_entity_poly.entity_id
_entity_poly.type
_entity_poly.pdbx_seq_one_letter_code
_entity_poly.pdbx_strand_id
1 'polypeptide(L)'
;MDKVKGKEWNVSESALISKINQERRLMYYFEKLNGMQTTIRFNADWLSYIHKNQEIIKGWMQYNIIVYLQRRNPSVPGIADKLYPPQERKLEKIKRYWKLLIEVQPIHEIYGHVQLSEKDISIDHFVPWSYVAHDEFWNLHPTTRSINSSKSNNLPTWDVYFPQLARLEFISYEMMWKYEILHDAFEKCAKEHLNDNAVRSKMYRKGQDFLCFSSVLEEIMQPVYQSARNCGFKDWIYKEAEADLMCVSDRKIANELWETTFGNGA
;
A
#
# COMPACT_ATOMS: atom_id res chain seq x y z
N MET A 1 -26.24 -30.09 22.39
CA MET A 1 -27.25 -29.20 23.01
C MET A 1 -28.63 -29.58 22.47
N ASP A 2 -29.15 -30.75 22.83
CA ASP A 2 -30.46 -31.20 22.33
C ASP A 2 -31.61 -30.96 23.31
N LYS A 3 -31.32 -30.41 24.50
CA LYS A 3 -32.29 -30.24 25.60
C LYS A 3 -32.77 -28.80 25.85
N VAL A 4 -32.39 -27.83 25.00
CA VAL A 4 -32.84 -26.43 25.13
C VAL A 4 -33.09 -25.85 23.74
N LYS A 5 -34.32 -25.96 23.23
CA LYS A 5 -34.73 -25.36 21.94
C LYS A 5 -36.04 -24.59 22.11
N GLY A 6 -36.16 -23.45 21.40
CA GLY A 6 -37.43 -22.70 21.30
C GLY A 6 -37.88 -22.01 22.59
N LYS A 7 -39.17 -22.15 22.94
CA LYS A 7 -39.84 -21.44 24.04
C LYS A 7 -39.24 -21.66 25.44
N GLU A 8 -38.38 -22.65 25.62
CA GLU A 8 -37.65 -22.91 26.87
C GLU A 8 -36.61 -21.83 27.23
N TRP A 9 -36.23 -20.97 26.29
CA TRP A 9 -35.37 -19.81 26.55
C TRP A 9 -36.15 -18.62 27.15
N ASN A 10 -37.48 -18.68 27.20
CA ASN A 10 -38.34 -17.60 27.69
C ASN A 10 -38.61 -17.73 29.20
N VAL A 11 -37.52 -17.81 29.98
CA VAL A 11 -37.52 -17.91 31.45
C VAL A 11 -36.61 -16.83 32.03
N SER A 12 -36.67 -16.60 33.35
CA SER A 12 -35.76 -15.64 33.98
C SER A 12 -34.30 -16.04 33.78
N GLU A 13 -33.40 -15.06 33.66
CA GLU A 13 -31.96 -15.28 33.46
C GLU A 13 -31.35 -16.22 34.52
N SER A 14 -31.83 -16.10 35.77
CA SER A 14 -31.44 -16.98 36.87
C SER A 14 -31.82 -18.45 36.63
N ALA A 15 -33.04 -18.70 36.14
CA ALA A 15 -33.50 -20.05 35.80
C ALA A 15 -32.71 -20.62 34.62
N LEU A 16 -32.40 -19.79 33.62
CA LEU A 16 -31.60 -20.19 32.46
C LEU A 16 -30.17 -20.58 32.86
N ILE A 17 -29.51 -19.76 33.66
CA ILE A 17 -28.16 -20.04 34.17
C ILE A 17 -28.14 -21.31 35.01
N SER A 18 -29.12 -21.50 35.90
CA SER A 18 -29.23 -22.73 36.70
C SER A 18 -29.34 -23.96 35.81
N LYS A 19 -30.13 -23.90 34.73
CA LYS A 19 -30.27 -24.98 33.75
C LYS A 19 -28.97 -25.22 32.97
N ILE A 20 -28.31 -24.16 32.50
CA ILE A 20 -27.02 -24.25 31.78
C ILE A 20 -25.96 -24.89 32.67
N ASN A 21 -25.84 -24.46 33.93
CA ASN A 21 -24.82 -24.96 34.84
C ASN A 21 -24.99 -26.45 35.24
N GLN A 22 -26.16 -27.06 34.97
CA GLN A 22 -26.36 -28.51 35.14
C GLN A 22 -25.70 -29.34 34.04
N GLU A 23 -25.36 -28.73 32.89
CA GLU A 23 -24.66 -29.40 31.81
C GLU A 23 -23.21 -29.72 32.20
N ARG A 24 -22.73 -30.88 31.75
CA ARG A 24 -21.38 -31.36 32.07
C ARG A 24 -20.39 -30.92 30.99
N ARG A 25 -19.14 -30.71 31.41
CA ARG A 25 -18.00 -30.41 30.53
C ARG A 25 -18.15 -29.09 29.74
N LEU A 26 -18.86 -28.11 30.31
CA LEU A 26 -18.88 -26.77 29.76
C LEU A 26 -17.50 -26.11 29.90
N MET A 27 -17.18 -25.21 28.98
CA MET A 27 -15.94 -24.43 29.00
C MET A 27 -15.86 -23.53 30.24
N TYR A 28 -17.00 -22.94 30.60
CA TYR A 28 -17.16 -22.14 31.80
C TYR A 28 -18.55 -22.37 32.41
N TYR A 29 -18.67 -22.02 33.68
CA TYR A 29 -19.91 -22.01 34.45
C TYR A 29 -20.15 -20.60 34.99
N PHE A 30 -21.41 -20.18 35.10
CA PHE A 30 -21.72 -18.91 35.76
C PHE A 30 -21.64 -19.08 37.28
N GLU A 31 -20.93 -18.20 37.98
CA GLU A 31 -20.87 -18.21 39.45
C GLU A 31 -21.85 -17.22 40.07
N LYS A 32 -21.95 -16.02 39.48
CA LYS A 32 -22.87 -14.98 39.94
C LYS A 32 -23.44 -14.24 38.74
N LEU A 33 -24.76 -14.06 38.72
CA LEU A 33 -25.45 -13.19 37.77
C LEU A 33 -25.64 -11.81 38.42
N ASN A 34 -25.09 -10.75 37.80
CA ASN A 34 -25.26 -9.38 38.28
C ASN A 34 -25.00 -8.33 37.17
N GLY A 35 -25.72 -8.41 36.05
CA GLY A 35 -25.52 -7.50 34.91
C GLY A 35 -24.05 -7.54 34.43
N MET A 36 -23.40 -6.37 34.35
CA MET A 36 -21.97 -6.26 33.99
C MET A 36 -21.01 -6.86 35.03
N GLN A 37 -21.47 -7.11 36.27
CA GLN A 37 -20.69 -7.77 37.33
C GLN A 37 -20.93 -9.29 37.37
N THR A 38 -21.50 -9.87 36.32
CA THR A 38 -21.66 -11.31 36.19
C THR A 38 -20.29 -11.98 36.16
N THR A 39 -20.07 -12.97 37.02
CA THR A 39 -18.81 -13.71 37.08
C THR A 39 -18.99 -15.11 36.53
N ILE A 40 -17.95 -15.59 35.85
CA ILE A 40 -17.86 -16.95 35.32
C ILE A 40 -16.61 -17.62 35.87
N ARG A 41 -16.67 -18.95 36.02
CA ARG A 41 -15.53 -19.79 36.34
C ARG A 41 -15.26 -20.74 35.19
N PHE A 42 -14.03 -20.71 34.70
CA PHE A 42 -13.57 -21.65 33.69
C PHE A 42 -13.37 -23.05 34.28
N ASN A 43 -13.69 -24.06 33.48
CA ASN A 43 -13.27 -25.42 33.77
C ASN A 43 -11.75 -25.55 33.56
N ALA A 44 -11.06 -26.20 34.49
CA ALA A 44 -9.59 -26.27 34.49
C ALA A 44 -9.02 -27.02 33.27
N ASP A 45 -9.67 -28.09 32.81
CA ASP A 45 -9.23 -28.86 31.65
C ASP A 45 -9.34 -28.01 30.36
N TRP A 46 -10.46 -27.29 30.23
CA TRP A 46 -10.65 -26.34 29.13
C TRP A 46 -9.66 -25.19 29.18
N LEU A 47 -9.37 -24.64 30.37
CA LEU A 47 -8.37 -23.59 30.51
C LEU A 47 -6.98 -24.08 30.09
N SER A 48 -6.59 -25.29 30.51
CA SER A 48 -5.33 -25.93 30.09
C SER A 48 -5.29 -26.13 28.57
N TYR A 49 -6.38 -26.63 27.98
CA TYR A 49 -6.50 -26.80 26.54
C TYR A 49 -6.38 -25.47 25.77
N ILE A 50 -7.11 -24.44 26.19
CA ILE A 50 -7.06 -23.11 25.56
C ILE A 50 -5.65 -22.54 25.67
N HIS A 51 -5.01 -22.64 26.84
CA HIS A 51 -3.66 -22.15 27.04
C HIS A 51 -2.63 -22.88 26.15
N LYS A 52 -2.74 -24.20 26.07
CA LYS A 52 -1.89 -25.03 25.19
C LYS A 52 -2.05 -24.67 23.70
N ASN A 53 -3.27 -24.33 23.28
CA ASN A 53 -3.60 -24.05 21.88
C ASN A 53 -3.78 -22.55 21.60
N GLN A 54 -3.29 -21.67 22.48
CA GLN A 54 -3.60 -20.24 22.46
C GLN A 54 -3.17 -19.55 21.15
N GLU A 55 -2.08 -19.99 20.53
CA GLU A 55 -1.58 -19.40 19.29
C GLU A 55 -2.53 -19.64 18.11
N ILE A 56 -3.19 -20.81 18.07
CA ILE A 56 -4.22 -21.11 17.06
C ILE A 56 -5.43 -20.20 17.28
N ILE A 57 -5.86 -20.02 18.53
CA ILE A 57 -7.01 -19.18 18.88
C ILE A 57 -6.71 -17.71 18.55
N LYS A 58 -5.52 -17.21 18.91
CA LYS A 58 -5.05 -15.86 18.57
C LYS A 58 -5.03 -15.66 17.05
N GLY A 59 -4.44 -16.59 16.30
CA GLY A 59 -4.40 -16.54 14.84
C GLY A 59 -5.80 -16.53 14.22
N TRP A 60 -6.72 -17.36 14.72
CA TRP A 60 -8.12 -17.37 14.26
C TRP A 60 -8.84 -16.05 14.56
N MET A 61 -8.66 -15.47 15.76
CA MET A 61 -9.22 -14.17 16.11
C MET A 61 -8.67 -13.07 15.20
N GLN A 62 -7.35 -13.02 15.00
CA GLN A 62 -6.68 -12.06 14.11
C GLN A 62 -7.20 -12.16 12.68
N TYR A 63 -7.32 -13.38 12.14
CA TYR A 63 -7.88 -13.60 10.82
C TYR A 63 -9.30 -13.02 10.69
N ASN A 64 -10.18 -13.29 11.65
CA ASN A 64 -11.55 -12.77 11.61
C ASN A 64 -11.59 -11.24 11.73
N ILE A 65 -10.70 -10.64 12.50
CA ILE A 65 -10.55 -9.17 12.59
C ILE A 65 -10.09 -8.60 11.24
N ILE A 66 -9.07 -9.20 10.61
CA ILE A 66 -8.59 -8.80 9.27
C ILE A 66 -9.74 -8.87 8.25
N VAL A 67 -10.47 -10.00 8.20
CA VAL A 67 -11.61 -10.19 7.29
C VAL A 67 -12.71 -9.16 7.56
N TYR A 68 -13.04 -8.92 8.83
CA TYR A 68 -14.03 -7.92 9.21
C TYR A 68 -13.62 -6.52 8.73
N LEU A 69 -12.37 -6.13 8.95
CA LEU A 69 -11.85 -4.82 8.54
C LEU A 69 -11.78 -4.68 7.01
N GLN A 70 -11.38 -5.73 6.28
CA GLN A 70 -11.39 -5.72 4.81
C GLN A 70 -12.79 -5.54 4.23
N ARG A 71 -13.79 -6.21 4.81
CA ARG A 71 -15.19 -6.01 4.40
C ARG A 71 -15.68 -4.58 4.61
N ARG A 72 -15.18 -3.90 5.65
CA ARG A 72 -15.56 -2.51 5.95
C ARG A 72 -14.74 -1.47 5.17
N ASN A 73 -13.57 -1.85 4.65
CA ASN A 73 -12.64 -0.97 3.95
C ASN A 73 -12.17 -1.61 2.64
N PRO A 74 -13.10 -1.89 1.69
CA PRO A 74 -12.77 -2.66 0.47
C PRO A 74 -11.73 -1.96 -0.41
N SER A 75 -11.64 -0.63 -0.35
CA SER A 75 -10.71 0.18 -1.12
C SER A 75 -9.31 0.28 -0.48
N VAL A 76 -9.12 -0.27 0.72
CA VAL A 76 -7.87 -0.18 1.48
C VAL A 76 -7.10 -1.48 1.28
N PRO A 77 -5.99 -1.47 0.52
CA PRO A 77 -5.14 -2.66 0.38
C PRO A 77 -4.36 -2.93 1.66
N GLY A 78 -3.86 -4.17 1.81
CA GLY A 78 -2.88 -4.52 2.85
C GLY A 78 -3.36 -4.30 4.29
N ILE A 79 -4.64 -4.55 4.61
CA ILE A 79 -5.15 -4.31 5.98
C ILE A 79 -4.42 -5.15 7.04
N ALA A 80 -4.02 -6.37 6.69
CA ALA A 80 -3.20 -7.19 7.58
C ALA A 80 -1.88 -6.48 7.95
N ASP A 81 -1.20 -5.94 6.95
CA ASP A 81 0.04 -5.18 7.12
C ASP A 81 -0.19 -3.83 7.80
N LYS A 82 -1.40 -3.27 7.77
CA LYS A 82 -1.73 -2.03 8.50
C LYS A 82 -2.04 -2.25 9.98
N LEU A 83 -2.57 -3.42 10.34
CA LEU A 83 -2.80 -3.79 11.74
C LEU A 83 -1.48 -4.03 12.47
N TYR A 84 -0.51 -4.60 11.76
CA TYR A 84 0.83 -4.89 12.24
C TYR A 84 1.84 -4.37 11.23
N PRO A 85 2.05 -3.04 11.14
CA PRO A 85 3.01 -2.46 10.21
C PRO A 85 4.36 -3.14 10.39
N PRO A 86 5.02 -3.54 9.28
CA PRO A 86 6.41 -3.99 9.35
C PRO A 86 7.22 -3.00 10.16
N GLN A 87 8.02 -3.49 11.12
CA GLN A 87 8.85 -2.61 11.94
C GLN A 87 9.86 -1.83 11.10
N GLU A 88 10.29 -2.40 9.97
CA GLU A 88 11.26 -1.81 9.05
C GLU A 88 10.84 -2.06 7.59
N ARG A 89 11.06 -1.05 6.74
CA ARG A 89 10.93 -1.16 5.28
C ARG A 89 12.14 -1.87 4.70
N LYS A 90 11.95 -2.76 3.72
CA LYS A 90 13.05 -3.57 3.15
C LYS A 90 13.54 -2.99 1.84
N LEU A 91 14.15 -1.80 1.88
CA LEU A 91 14.50 -1.04 0.66
C LEU A 91 15.94 -1.25 0.17
N GLU A 92 16.78 -2.00 0.89
CA GLU A 92 18.21 -2.10 0.57
C GLU A 92 18.49 -2.73 -0.80
N LYS A 93 17.72 -3.73 -1.22
CA LYS A 93 17.87 -4.35 -2.55
C LYS A 93 17.45 -3.40 -3.67
N ILE A 94 16.34 -2.70 -3.48
CA ILE A 94 15.85 -1.68 -4.40
C ILE A 94 16.87 -0.56 -4.54
N LYS A 95 17.42 -0.08 -3.41
CA LYS A 95 18.47 0.93 -3.40
C LYS A 95 19.72 0.47 -4.15
N ARG A 96 20.17 -0.77 -3.93
CA ARG A 96 21.31 -1.34 -4.63
C ARG A 96 21.05 -1.47 -6.14
N TYR A 97 19.86 -1.89 -6.54
CA TYR A 97 19.46 -1.96 -7.95
C TYR A 97 19.55 -0.60 -8.63
N TRP A 98 18.98 0.45 -8.02
CA TRP A 98 19.02 1.79 -8.61
C TRP A 98 20.43 2.39 -8.66
N LYS A 99 21.32 2.10 -7.69
CA LYS A 99 22.73 2.50 -7.78
C LYS A 99 23.43 1.87 -8.97
N LEU A 100 23.22 0.57 -9.17
CA LEU A 100 23.79 -0.15 -10.31
C LEU A 100 23.25 0.40 -11.65
N LEU A 101 21.99 0.83 -11.70
CA LEU A 101 21.42 1.48 -12.87
C LEU A 101 22.10 2.84 -13.16
N ILE A 102 22.36 3.63 -12.12
CA ILE A 102 23.04 4.94 -12.21
C ILE A 102 24.48 4.78 -12.74
N GLU A 103 25.18 3.70 -12.39
CA GLU A 103 26.53 3.40 -12.88
C GLU A 103 26.58 3.22 -14.40
N VAL A 104 25.50 2.69 -15.01
CA VAL A 104 25.48 2.36 -16.45
C VAL A 104 24.74 3.39 -17.30
N GLN A 105 23.88 4.21 -16.70
CA GLN A 105 23.08 5.21 -17.41
C GLN A 105 22.80 6.42 -16.51
N PRO A 106 22.94 7.67 -17.01
CA PRO A 106 22.50 8.85 -16.27
C PRO A 106 21.01 8.78 -15.96
N ILE A 107 20.67 8.82 -14.66
CA ILE A 107 19.29 8.83 -14.18
C ILE A 107 18.97 10.20 -13.59
N HIS A 108 17.84 10.77 -14.00
CA HIS A 108 17.26 11.97 -13.41
C HIS A 108 16.05 11.57 -12.58
N GLU A 109 15.91 12.13 -11.38
CA GLU A 109 14.73 11.87 -10.57
C GLU A 109 13.49 12.58 -11.12
N ILE A 110 12.30 12.08 -10.75
CA ILE A 110 11.06 12.38 -11.47
C ILE A 110 10.42 13.71 -11.10
N TYR A 111 10.85 14.38 -10.02
CA TYR A 111 10.15 15.54 -9.47
C TYR A 111 10.79 16.88 -9.83
N GLY A 112 12.10 17.02 -9.62
CA GLY A 112 12.89 18.21 -9.92
C GLY A 112 13.87 18.01 -11.08
N HIS A 113 13.84 16.85 -11.74
CA HIS A 113 14.73 16.53 -12.85
C HIS A 113 16.22 16.64 -12.52
N VAL A 114 16.58 16.44 -11.25
CA VAL A 114 17.98 16.47 -10.83
C VAL A 114 18.66 15.16 -11.19
N GLN A 115 19.85 15.24 -11.80
CA GLN A 115 20.64 14.04 -12.07
C GLN A 115 21.12 13.42 -10.74
N LEU A 116 20.85 12.13 -10.57
CA LEU A 116 21.23 11.39 -9.39
C LEU A 116 22.69 10.95 -9.45
N SER A 117 23.30 10.85 -8.26
CA SER A 117 24.60 10.21 -8.06
C SER A 117 24.45 9.04 -7.09
N GLU A 118 25.26 7.99 -7.21
CA GLU A 118 25.21 6.82 -6.33
C GLU A 118 25.35 7.12 -4.83
N LYS A 119 25.93 8.28 -4.48
CA LYS A 119 26.18 8.70 -3.11
C LYS A 119 24.95 9.27 -2.43
N ASP A 120 24.07 9.93 -3.19
CA ASP A 120 22.91 10.66 -2.64
C ASP A 120 21.61 10.17 -3.28
N ILE A 121 21.25 8.93 -2.97
CA ILE A 121 19.94 8.38 -3.34
C ILE A 121 19.11 8.01 -2.11
N SER A 122 17.84 8.39 -2.19
CA SER A 122 16.74 7.91 -1.37
C SER A 122 15.77 7.14 -2.28
N ILE A 123 14.99 6.23 -1.70
CA ILE A 123 13.90 5.55 -2.41
C ILE A 123 12.59 6.15 -1.90
N ASP A 124 11.77 6.64 -2.81
CA ASP A 124 10.44 7.17 -2.53
C ASP A 124 9.36 6.21 -3.02
N HIS A 125 8.23 6.26 -2.34
CA HIS A 125 7.00 5.57 -2.75
C HIS A 125 6.10 6.58 -3.47
N PHE A 126 5.80 6.36 -4.74
CA PHE A 126 4.95 7.30 -5.50
C PHE A 126 3.58 7.48 -4.83
N VAL A 127 2.89 6.37 -4.55
CA VAL A 127 1.77 6.33 -3.60
C VAL A 127 2.32 6.08 -2.19
N PRO A 128 2.06 6.94 -1.19
CA PRO A 128 2.68 6.87 0.13
C PRO A 128 2.60 5.50 0.81
N TRP A 129 3.70 5.07 1.42
CA TRP A 129 3.77 3.81 2.16
C TRP A 129 2.74 3.73 3.30
N SER A 130 2.42 4.85 3.95
CA SER A 130 1.36 4.88 4.98
C SER A 130 -0.01 4.49 4.44
N TYR A 131 -0.22 4.60 3.13
CA TYR A 131 -1.41 4.11 2.46
C TYR A 131 -1.24 2.68 1.93
N VAL A 132 -0.14 2.32 1.28
CA VAL A 132 -0.01 1.00 0.63
C VAL A 132 0.43 -0.12 1.58
N ALA A 133 1.22 0.21 2.60
CA ALA A 133 1.81 -0.72 3.58
C ALA A 133 2.64 -1.86 2.97
N HIS A 134 3.13 -1.70 1.73
CA HIS A 134 3.98 -2.65 1.04
C HIS A 134 5.09 -1.94 0.24
N ASP A 135 6.15 -2.68 -0.08
CA ASP A 135 7.31 -2.21 -0.85
C ASP A 135 7.29 -2.86 -2.24
N GLU A 136 6.21 -2.62 -3.01
CA GLU A 136 6.11 -3.14 -4.38
C GLU A 136 6.98 -2.31 -5.34
N PHE A 137 7.76 -2.99 -6.18
CA PHE A 137 8.81 -2.39 -7.02
C PHE A 137 8.26 -1.28 -7.92
N TRP A 138 7.10 -1.51 -8.55
CA TRP A 138 6.44 -0.55 -9.46
C TRP A 138 5.98 0.74 -8.79
N ASN A 139 5.99 0.81 -7.44
CA ASN A 139 5.67 2.02 -6.67
C ASN A 139 6.94 2.70 -6.11
N LEU A 140 8.14 2.18 -6.40
CA LEU A 140 9.40 2.58 -5.77
C LEU A 140 10.40 3.14 -6.78
N HIS A 141 10.76 4.41 -6.63
CA HIS A 141 11.70 5.07 -7.53
C HIS A 141 12.75 5.88 -6.76
N PRO A 142 13.92 6.14 -7.34
CA PRO A 142 14.97 6.89 -6.69
C PRO A 142 14.69 8.39 -6.77
N THR A 143 15.09 9.10 -5.72
CA THR A 143 15.07 10.57 -5.65
C THR A 143 16.12 11.03 -4.62
N THR A 144 16.21 12.33 -4.36
CA THR A 144 17.07 12.87 -3.31
C THR A 144 16.38 12.85 -1.95
N ARG A 145 17.16 12.85 -0.87
CA ARG A 145 16.60 12.93 0.50
C ARG A 145 15.78 14.20 0.72
N SER A 146 16.22 15.33 0.13
CA SER A 146 15.54 16.62 0.25
C SER A 146 14.14 16.58 -0.37
N ILE A 147 14.04 16.10 -1.61
CA ILE A 147 12.77 16.02 -2.34
C ILE A 147 11.83 15.01 -1.67
N ASN A 148 12.32 13.82 -1.31
CA ASN A 148 11.54 12.81 -0.59
C ASN A 148 10.94 13.38 0.72
N SER A 149 11.75 14.10 1.50
CA SER A 149 11.29 14.74 2.74
C SER A 149 10.24 15.83 2.47
N SER A 150 10.38 16.58 1.38
CA SER A 150 9.41 17.61 0.96
C SER A 150 8.08 17.02 0.53
N LYS A 151 8.08 15.86 -0.13
CA LYS A 151 6.87 15.13 -0.52
C LYS A 151 6.17 14.51 0.68
N SER A 152 6.94 13.93 1.61
CA SER A 152 6.40 13.28 2.82
C SER A 152 5.32 12.24 2.44
N ASN A 153 4.18 12.24 3.13
CA ASN A 153 3.04 11.37 2.85
C ASN A 153 2.02 11.99 1.88
N ASN A 154 2.42 12.93 1.01
CA ASN A 154 1.52 13.47 0.00
C ASN A 154 1.60 12.69 -1.32
N LEU A 155 0.57 12.83 -2.15
CA LEU A 155 0.48 12.26 -3.49
C LEU A 155 1.09 13.24 -4.50
N PRO A 156 2.08 12.84 -5.31
CA PRO A 156 2.53 13.66 -6.42
C PRO A 156 1.38 13.86 -7.41
N THR A 157 1.15 15.10 -7.86
CA THR A 157 0.13 15.38 -8.88
C THR A 157 0.27 14.44 -10.08
N TRP A 158 -0.73 13.59 -10.27
CA TRP A 158 -0.73 12.49 -11.24
C TRP A 158 -0.28 12.92 -12.64
N ASP A 159 -0.98 13.89 -13.24
CA ASP A 159 -0.74 14.34 -14.61
C ASP A 159 0.65 14.97 -14.79
N VAL A 160 1.27 15.42 -13.70
CA VAL A 160 2.57 16.08 -13.70
C VAL A 160 3.70 15.09 -13.50
N TYR A 161 3.51 13.99 -12.78
CA TYR A 161 4.63 13.10 -12.36
C TYR A 161 4.50 11.65 -12.80
N PHE A 162 3.29 11.16 -13.11
CA PHE A 162 3.12 9.80 -13.63
C PHE A 162 3.85 9.59 -14.97
N PRO A 163 3.80 10.50 -15.96
CA PRO A 163 4.56 10.33 -17.20
C PRO A 163 6.08 10.21 -16.99
N GLN A 164 6.63 10.89 -15.99
CA GLN A 164 8.04 10.91 -15.61
C GLN A 164 8.41 9.60 -14.93
N LEU A 165 7.56 9.12 -14.02
CA LEU A 165 7.70 7.80 -13.42
C LEU A 165 7.68 6.71 -14.49
N ALA A 166 6.69 6.73 -15.40
CA ALA A 166 6.57 5.73 -16.45
C ALA A 166 7.82 5.68 -17.35
N ARG A 167 8.39 6.85 -17.70
CA ARG A 167 9.64 6.92 -18.46
C ARG A 167 10.83 6.36 -17.67
N LEU A 168 10.95 6.70 -16.38
CA LEU A 168 12.03 6.21 -15.53
C LEU A 168 11.97 4.69 -15.34
N GLU A 169 10.78 4.17 -15.07
CA GLU A 169 10.52 2.73 -14.96
C GLU A 169 10.77 2.01 -16.30
N PHE A 170 10.45 2.62 -17.43
CA PHE A 170 10.75 2.04 -18.74
C PHE A 170 12.25 2.01 -19.04
N ILE A 171 13.01 3.04 -18.66
CA ILE A 171 14.48 3.03 -18.73
C ILE A 171 15.05 1.86 -17.91
N SER A 172 14.57 1.71 -16.67
CA SER A 172 14.93 0.60 -15.79
C SER A 172 14.63 -0.76 -16.47
N TYR A 173 13.44 -0.91 -17.05
CA TYR A 173 13.02 -2.08 -17.82
C TYR A 173 13.94 -2.39 -19.02
N GLU A 174 14.32 -1.38 -19.81
CA GLU A 174 15.20 -1.59 -20.97
C GLU A 174 16.60 -2.01 -20.52
N MET A 175 17.13 -1.36 -19.49
CA MET A 175 18.48 -1.64 -18.99
C MET A 175 18.58 -3.02 -18.34
N MET A 176 17.56 -3.48 -17.61
CA MET A 176 17.55 -4.85 -17.07
C MET A 176 17.49 -5.93 -18.16
N TRP A 177 16.97 -5.63 -19.35
CA TRP A 177 17.00 -6.56 -20.49
C TRP A 177 18.28 -6.45 -21.33
N LYS A 178 19.00 -5.33 -21.22
CA LYS A 178 20.24 -5.05 -21.93
C LYS A 178 21.47 -5.57 -21.19
N TYR A 179 21.51 -5.47 -19.86
CA TYR A 179 22.67 -5.83 -19.05
C TYR A 179 22.34 -6.95 -18.06
N GLU A 180 23.08 -8.05 -18.14
CA GLU A 180 22.90 -9.24 -17.29
C GLU A 180 23.02 -8.92 -15.79
N ILE A 181 23.97 -8.06 -15.41
CA ILE A 181 24.16 -7.64 -14.01
C ILE A 181 22.92 -6.93 -13.45
N LEU A 182 22.23 -6.13 -14.27
CA LEU A 182 20.98 -5.47 -13.89
C LEU A 182 19.81 -6.45 -13.88
N HIS A 183 19.78 -7.38 -14.84
CA HIS A 183 18.79 -8.46 -14.85
C HIS A 183 18.83 -9.27 -13.53
N ASP A 184 20.02 -9.70 -13.11
CA ASP A 184 20.23 -10.46 -11.88
C ASP A 184 19.86 -9.65 -10.63
N ALA A 185 20.16 -8.35 -10.62
CA ALA A 185 19.80 -7.46 -9.54
C ALA A 185 18.28 -7.24 -9.47
N PHE A 186 17.62 -7.07 -10.61
CA PHE A 186 16.16 -6.99 -10.72
C PHE A 186 15.51 -8.27 -10.22
N GLU A 187 15.97 -9.45 -10.65
CA GLU A 187 15.41 -10.74 -10.21
C GLU A 187 15.50 -10.95 -8.70
N LYS A 188 16.56 -10.46 -8.05
CA LYS A 188 16.69 -10.46 -6.59
C LYS A 188 15.68 -9.53 -5.92
N CYS A 189 15.35 -8.39 -6.53
CA CYS A 189 14.32 -7.47 -6.05
C CYS A 189 12.93 -8.07 -6.27
N ALA A 190 12.65 -8.58 -7.46
CA ALA A 190 11.36 -9.14 -7.86
C ALA A 190 10.88 -10.27 -6.94
N LYS A 191 11.79 -11.09 -6.41
CA LYS A 191 11.46 -12.16 -5.45
C LYS A 191 10.85 -11.66 -4.13
N GLU A 192 11.09 -10.40 -3.77
CA GLU A 192 10.61 -9.81 -2.51
C GLU A 192 9.64 -8.64 -2.72
N HIS A 193 9.69 -8.01 -3.89
CA HIS A 193 9.03 -6.74 -4.17
C HIS A 193 8.12 -6.79 -5.41
N LEU A 194 7.85 -7.97 -5.97
CA LEU A 194 6.82 -8.17 -7.00
C LEU A 194 5.97 -9.38 -6.63
N ASN A 195 4.96 -9.17 -5.77
CA ASN A 195 4.16 -10.28 -5.26
C ASN A 195 3.08 -10.76 -6.24
N ASP A 196 2.63 -9.90 -7.16
CA ASP A 196 1.67 -10.27 -8.18
C ASP A 196 2.36 -10.81 -9.45
N ASN A 197 2.22 -12.12 -9.67
CA ASN A 197 2.73 -12.79 -10.87
C ASN A 197 2.12 -12.27 -12.17
N ALA A 198 0.89 -11.76 -12.15
CA ALA A 198 0.25 -11.15 -13.32
C ALA A 198 0.93 -9.83 -13.67
N VAL A 199 1.25 -8.98 -12.68
CA VAL A 199 2.04 -7.76 -12.88
C VAL A 199 3.40 -8.11 -13.47
N ARG A 200 4.11 -9.08 -12.86
CA ARG A 200 5.41 -9.54 -13.36
C ARG A 200 5.35 -9.99 -14.83
N SER A 201 4.35 -10.79 -15.18
CA SER A 201 4.21 -11.35 -16.52
C SER A 201 3.74 -10.34 -17.57
N LYS A 202 2.95 -9.34 -17.19
CA LYS A 202 2.46 -8.30 -18.10
C LYS A 202 3.47 -7.17 -18.30
N MET A 203 3.99 -6.62 -17.19
CA MET A 203 4.80 -5.41 -17.20
C MET A 203 6.25 -5.69 -17.60
N TYR A 204 6.86 -6.74 -17.05
CA TYR A 204 8.30 -6.99 -17.18
C TYR A 204 8.67 -8.03 -18.25
N ARG A 205 7.74 -8.44 -19.11
CA ARG A 205 8.00 -9.34 -20.26
C ARG A 205 8.98 -8.68 -21.25
N LYS A 206 9.93 -9.42 -21.81
CA LYS A 206 10.85 -8.91 -22.84
C LYS A 206 10.11 -8.45 -24.10
N GLY A 207 10.56 -7.33 -24.70
CA GLY A 207 10.05 -6.82 -25.97
C GLY A 207 8.79 -5.95 -25.87
N GLN A 208 8.53 -5.32 -24.72
CA GLN A 208 7.48 -4.32 -24.59
C GLN A 208 7.96 -2.98 -25.14
N ASP A 209 7.08 -2.28 -25.85
CA ASP A 209 7.28 -0.87 -26.16
C ASP A 209 6.82 0.02 -24.99
N PHE A 210 7.21 1.30 -25.04
CA PHE A 210 6.89 2.28 -23.99
C PHE A 210 5.38 2.47 -23.80
N LEU A 211 4.58 2.47 -24.86
CA LEU A 211 3.14 2.72 -24.76
C LEU A 211 2.45 1.56 -24.02
N CYS A 212 2.78 0.32 -24.38
CA CYS A 212 2.27 -0.87 -23.71
C CYS A 212 2.73 -0.91 -22.25
N PHE A 213 4.00 -0.64 -21.99
CA PHE A 213 4.54 -0.60 -20.63
C PHE A 213 3.85 0.47 -19.77
N SER A 214 3.75 1.70 -20.28
CA SER A 214 3.12 2.82 -19.58
C SER A 214 1.64 2.55 -19.29
N SER A 215 0.90 1.97 -20.25
CA SER A 215 -0.51 1.60 -20.08
C SER A 215 -0.69 0.56 -18.98
N VAL A 216 0.16 -0.47 -18.94
CA VAL A 216 0.09 -1.50 -17.88
C VAL A 216 0.45 -0.90 -16.51
N LEU A 217 1.46 -0.04 -16.45
CA LEU A 217 1.81 0.65 -15.20
C LEU A 217 0.67 1.54 -14.71
N GLU A 218 -0.03 2.22 -15.63
CA GLU A 218 -1.19 3.06 -15.32
C GLU A 218 -2.34 2.24 -14.75
N GLU A 219 -2.68 1.11 -15.40
CA GLU A 219 -3.72 0.17 -14.94
C GLU A 219 -3.47 -0.33 -13.51
N ILE A 220 -2.19 -0.50 -13.13
CA ILE A 220 -1.80 -0.94 -11.79
C ILE A 220 -1.88 0.22 -10.79
N MET A 221 -1.29 1.37 -11.13
CA MET A 221 -1.07 2.45 -10.17
C MET A 221 -2.28 3.37 -9.98
N GLN A 222 -3.05 3.64 -11.04
CA GLN A 222 -4.14 4.62 -11.01
C GLN A 222 -5.24 4.26 -10.00
N PRO A 223 -5.72 3.00 -9.91
CA PRO A 223 -6.71 2.63 -8.90
C PRO A 223 -6.19 2.82 -7.46
N VAL A 224 -4.92 2.50 -7.22
CA VAL A 224 -4.28 2.62 -5.90
C VAL A 224 -4.10 4.11 -5.53
N TYR A 225 -3.65 4.93 -6.49
CA TYR A 225 -3.51 6.37 -6.34
C TYR A 225 -4.87 7.03 -6.04
N GLN A 226 -5.89 6.75 -6.84
CA GLN A 226 -7.22 7.36 -6.67
C GLN A 226 -7.85 6.96 -5.34
N SER A 227 -7.63 5.73 -4.90
CA SER A 227 -8.11 5.26 -3.59
C SER A 227 -7.39 5.95 -2.44
N ALA A 228 -6.06 6.15 -2.53
CA ALA A 228 -5.30 6.94 -1.56
C ALA A 228 -5.84 8.38 -1.47
N ARG A 229 -6.09 9.01 -2.63
CA ARG A 229 -6.66 10.35 -2.73
C ARG A 229 -8.04 10.44 -2.06
N ASN A 230 -8.91 9.46 -2.33
CA ASN A 230 -10.22 9.36 -1.70
C ASN A 230 -10.16 9.16 -0.18
N CYS A 231 -9.07 8.60 0.34
CA CYS A 231 -8.79 8.48 1.78
C CYS A 231 -8.22 9.77 2.41
N GLY A 232 -8.13 10.88 1.66
CA GLY A 232 -7.74 12.20 2.19
C GLY A 232 -6.24 12.51 2.11
N PHE A 233 -5.46 11.72 1.37
CA PHE A 233 -4.08 12.07 1.04
C PHE A 233 -4.08 13.30 0.12
N LYS A 234 -3.24 14.29 0.45
CA LYS A 234 -3.21 15.58 -0.26
C LYS A 234 -2.34 15.51 -1.51
N ASP A 235 -2.72 16.26 -2.53
CA ASP A 235 -1.92 16.47 -3.73
C ASP A 235 -0.66 17.31 -3.41
N TRP A 236 0.42 17.08 -4.15
CA TRP A 236 1.74 17.71 -3.95
C TRP A 236 2.43 17.98 -5.28
N ILE A 237 3.00 19.18 -5.38
CA ILE A 237 3.83 19.64 -6.48
C ILE A 237 5.16 20.11 -5.90
N TYR A 238 6.26 19.70 -6.53
CA TYR A 238 7.59 20.17 -6.19
C TYR A 238 7.76 21.63 -6.63
N LYS A 239 8.35 22.46 -5.76
CA LYS A 239 8.42 23.92 -5.92
C LYS A 239 8.98 24.39 -7.26
N GLU A 240 9.91 23.66 -7.86
CA GLU A 240 10.50 23.99 -9.16
C GLU A 240 9.52 23.70 -10.33
N ALA A 241 8.73 22.64 -10.23
CA ALA A 241 7.69 22.31 -11.22
C ALA A 241 6.51 23.29 -11.18
N GLU A 242 6.23 23.88 -10.01
CA GLU A 242 5.21 24.92 -9.83
C GLU A 242 5.56 26.20 -10.61
N ALA A 243 6.84 26.57 -10.65
CA ALA A 243 7.33 27.72 -11.40
C ALA A 243 7.20 27.53 -12.92
N ASP A 244 7.48 26.33 -13.44
CA ASP A 244 7.32 26.01 -14.86
C ASP A 244 5.83 25.97 -15.27
N LEU A 245 4.95 25.42 -14.42
CA LEU A 245 3.51 25.41 -14.66
C LEU A 245 2.91 26.83 -14.67
N MET A 246 3.32 27.70 -13.73
CA MET A 246 2.92 29.11 -13.72
C MET A 246 3.47 29.87 -14.93
N CYS A 247 4.70 29.60 -15.35
CA CYS A 247 5.30 30.25 -16.52
C CYS A 247 4.61 29.83 -17.84
N VAL A 248 4.10 28.60 -17.93
CA VAL A 248 3.33 28.12 -19.09
C VAL A 248 1.90 28.66 -19.09
N SER A 249 1.23 28.75 -17.93
CA SER A 249 -0.09 29.38 -17.83
C SER A 249 -0.06 30.86 -18.18
N ASP A 250 0.97 31.58 -17.71
CA ASP A 250 1.14 33.01 -18.01
C ASP A 250 1.45 33.26 -19.49
N ARG A 251 2.20 32.35 -20.14
CA ARG A 251 2.41 32.41 -21.61
C ARG A 251 1.15 32.08 -22.40
N LYS A 252 0.31 31.15 -21.94
CA LYS A 252 -1.00 30.88 -22.58
C LYS A 252 -1.94 32.08 -22.45
N ILE A 253 -2.03 32.67 -21.27
CA ILE A 253 -2.84 33.87 -21.02
C ILE A 253 -2.31 35.05 -21.84
N ALA A 254 -0.98 35.22 -21.94
CA ALA A 254 -0.37 36.27 -22.76
C ALA A 254 -0.62 36.08 -24.27
N ASN A 255 -0.59 34.83 -24.76
CA ASN A 255 -0.89 34.53 -26.17
C ASN A 255 -2.39 34.72 -26.48
N GLU A 256 -3.29 34.27 -25.59
CA GLU A 256 -4.74 34.49 -25.74
C GLU A 256 -5.11 35.99 -25.68
N LEU A 257 -4.44 36.76 -24.81
CA LEU A 257 -4.57 38.22 -24.76
C LEU A 257 -4.03 38.89 -26.03
N TRP A 258 -2.88 38.46 -26.55
CA TRP A 258 -2.30 39.00 -27.79
C TRP A 258 -3.19 38.74 -29.01
N GLU A 259 -3.72 37.52 -29.16
CA GLU A 259 -4.63 37.17 -30.26
C GLU A 259 -5.95 37.97 -30.19
N THR A 260 -6.48 38.20 -28.98
CA THR A 260 -7.70 39.00 -28.80
C THR A 260 -7.51 40.50 -28.95
N THR A 261 -6.31 41.05 -28.66
CA THR A 261 -6.03 42.50 -28.77
C THR A 261 -5.39 42.92 -30.09
N PHE A 262 -4.62 42.06 -30.75
CA PHE A 262 -3.83 42.42 -31.93
C PHE A 262 -3.96 41.44 -33.11
N GLY A 263 -4.72 40.34 -32.99
CA GLY A 263 -4.78 39.26 -33.97
C GLY A 263 -5.69 39.45 -35.19
N ASN A 264 -6.46 40.54 -35.29
CA ASN A 264 -7.31 40.82 -36.46
C ASN A 264 -6.78 42.03 -37.23
N GLY A 265 -5.80 41.78 -38.09
CA GLY A 265 -5.22 42.76 -38.99
C GLY A 265 -4.44 42.10 -40.11
N ALA A 266 -5.14 41.33 -40.95
CA ALA A 266 -4.71 40.92 -42.29
C ALA A 266 -5.94 40.89 -43.20
#